data_AF-A0A2T0KWM1-F1
#
_entry.id   AF-A0A2T0KWM1-F1
#
_cell.length_a   1.000
_cell.length_b   1.000
_cell.length_c   1.000
_cell.angle_alpha   90.00
_cell.angle_beta   90.00
_cell.angle_gamma   90.00
#
_symmetry.space_group_name_H-M   'P 1'
#
loop_
_entity.id
_entity.type
_entity.pdbx_description
1 polymer ?
#
loop_
_entity_poly.entity_id
_entity_poly.type
_entity_poly.pdbx_seq_one_letter_code
_entity_poly.pdbx_strand_id
1 'polypeptide(L)'
;MLNNGITIVSPDVKLQGTTLHLTNYQIVNGCQTSNVLFENREALGDVMVNIKIVKTQLEDVFSELVRATNSQTKVEDTQFLSLRPIIKRVEQYFNTYDGAESRLYLERRDRQYVGQDIPATRIFSLHNAAKCVAAMFCNRPELAARYPKQMYEELTETIFADTTKEIVFYAACVTMYRFNLLVSNSTVPQNMKRFKWHMLTLVRAITGEGKDVVPLNSRQVEKAAQQIINVMGQHGQAATDVFEQIVGVCQGLGEVSADRLKRQAILGEMLAMV
;
A
#
# COMPACT_ATOMS: atom_id res chain seq x y z
N MET A 1 -30.25 -7.31 22.95
CA MET A 1 -29.29 -6.40 22.29
C MET A 1 -28.46 -5.77 23.42
N LEU A 2 -27.20 -6.18 23.60
CA LEU A 2 -26.33 -5.60 24.62
C LEU A 2 -25.68 -4.35 24.04
N ASN A 3 -25.79 -3.22 24.74
CA ASN A 3 -25.15 -1.97 24.36
C ASN A 3 -23.63 -2.14 24.39
N ASN A 4 -23.03 -2.48 23.26
CA ASN A 4 -21.58 -2.47 23.10
C ASN A 4 -21.16 -0.99 23.08
N GLY A 5 -20.56 -0.54 24.19
CA GLY A 5 -20.04 0.82 24.32
C GLY A 5 -18.98 1.15 23.27
N ILE A 6 -18.40 2.34 23.36
CA ILE A 6 -17.35 2.76 22.43
C ILE A 6 -15.99 2.40 23.04
N THR A 7 -15.17 1.63 22.32
CA THR A 7 -13.78 1.35 22.75
C THR A 7 -12.83 2.17 21.89
N ILE A 8 -12.02 3.00 22.55
CA ILE A 8 -11.05 3.90 21.93
C ILE A 8 -9.65 3.50 22.39
N VAL A 9 -8.72 3.38 21.46
CA VAL A 9 -7.31 3.14 21.75
C VAL A 9 -6.50 4.36 21.33
N SER A 10 -5.58 4.81 22.17
CA SER A 10 -4.78 6.01 21.91
C SER A 10 -3.36 5.89 22.49
N PRO A 11 -2.31 6.32 21.77
CA PRO A 11 -0.96 6.36 22.31
C PRO A 11 -0.78 7.45 23.37
N ASP A 12 -1.56 8.52 23.30
CA ASP A 12 -1.57 9.60 24.28
C ASP A 12 -3.00 9.90 24.75
N VAL A 13 -3.14 9.91 26.07
CA VAL A 13 -4.40 10.19 26.78
C VAL A 13 -4.05 11.09 27.93
N LYS A 14 -4.67 12.26 27.97
CA LYS A 14 -4.51 13.27 29.02
C LYS A 14 -5.87 13.62 29.59
N LEU A 15 -6.05 13.47 30.90
CA LEU A 15 -7.25 13.90 31.60
C LEU A 15 -6.96 15.25 32.26
N GLN A 16 -7.77 16.27 31.94
CA GLN A 16 -7.71 17.59 32.56
C GLN A 16 -9.09 17.90 33.16
N GLY A 17 -9.19 17.81 34.48
CA GLY A 17 -10.48 17.90 35.18
C GLY A 17 -11.43 16.80 34.71
N THR A 18 -12.53 17.18 34.08
CA THR A 18 -13.54 16.28 33.49
C THR A 18 -13.38 16.11 31.97
N THR A 19 -12.40 16.76 31.35
CA THR A 19 -12.16 16.71 29.90
C THR A 19 -11.03 15.76 29.58
N LEU A 20 -11.27 14.84 28.64
CA LEU A 20 -10.30 13.83 28.23
C LEU A 20 -9.78 14.15 26.82
N HIS A 21 -8.48 14.38 26.70
CA HIS A 21 -7.79 14.71 25.45
C HIS A 21 -7.09 13.47 24.90
N LEU A 22 -7.38 13.15 23.65
CA LEU A 22 -6.84 12.02 22.91
C LEU A 22 -6.11 12.54 21.67
N THR A 23 -4.91 12.02 21.38
CA THR A 23 -4.21 12.30 20.11
C THR A 23 -3.89 10.99 19.41
N ASN A 24 -3.99 10.97 18.08
CA ASN A 24 -3.79 9.77 17.26
C ASN A 24 -4.63 8.55 17.74
N TYR A 25 -5.88 8.81 18.15
CA TYR A 25 -6.77 7.76 18.64
C TYR A 25 -7.46 7.01 17.51
N GLN A 26 -7.89 5.79 17.80
CA GLN A 26 -8.68 4.96 16.89
C GLN A 26 -9.85 4.33 17.65
N ILE A 27 -11.05 4.38 17.08
CA ILE A 27 -12.23 3.68 17.60
C ILE A 27 -12.17 2.25 17.08
N VAL A 28 -11.91 1.28 17.98
CA VAL A 28 -11.75 -0.14 17.62
C VAL A 28 -13.04 -0.94 17.79
N ASN A 29 -14.02 -0.39 18.51
CA ASN A 29 -15.36 -0.95 18.66
C ASN A 29 -16.38 0.17 18.90
N GLY A 30 -17.60 -0.01 18.42
CA GLY A 30 -18.70 0.93 18.62
C GLY A 30 -19.11 1.71 17.36
N CYS A 31 -18.73 1.30 16.15
CA CYS A 31 -19.11 1.97 14.90
C CYS A 31 -20.64 2.14 14.76
N GLN A 32 -21.41 1.07 15.02
CA GLN A 32 -22.88 1.13 15.01
C GLN A 32 -23.41 2.11 16.07
N THR A 33 -22.93 2.00 17.31
CA THR A 33 -23.30 2.88 18.42
C THR A 33 -23.02 4.35 18.06
N SER A 34 -21.83 4.66 17.58
CA SER A 34 -21.43 6.00 17.14
C SER A 34 -22.28 6.51 15.98
N ASN A 35 -22.58 5.66 14.99
CA ASN A 35 -23.40 6.04 13.84
C ASN A 35 -24.83 6.36 14.24
N VAL A 36 -25.47 5.51 15.06
CA VAL A 36 -26.84 5.74 15.53
C VAL A 36 -26.92 7.01 16.38
N LEU A 37 -25.93 7.25 17.24
CA LEU A 37 -25.85 8.49 18.02
C LEU A 37 -25.73 9.72 17.11
N PHE A 38 -24.92 9.63 16.05
CA PHE A 38 -24.74 10.71 15.10
C PHE A 38 -26.01 10.97 14.27
N GLU A 39 -26.66 9.93 13.77
CA GLU A 39 -27.90 10.04 12.97
C GLU A 39 -29.05 10.64 13.77
N ASN A 40 -29.14 10.31 15.06
CA ASN A 40 -30.24 10.75 15.93
C ASN A 40 -29.90 11.98 16.79
N ARG A 41 -28.73 12.61 16.60
CA ARG A 41 -28.20 13.70 17.45
C ARG A 41 -29.16 14.87 17.71
N GLU A 42 -30.12 15.12 16.82
CA GLU A 42 -31.11 16.20 16.96
C GLU A 42 -32.33 15.79 17.79
N ALA A 43 -32.59 14.48 17.93
CA ALA A 43 -33.69 13.91 18.71
C ALA A 43 -33.23 13.27 20.02
N LEU A 44 -31.92 13.23 20.29
CA LEU A 44 -31.35 12.68 21.52
C LEU A 44 -31.48 13.68 22.67
N GLY A 45 -32.00 13.21 23.80
CA GLY A 45 -31.84 13.86 25.10
C GLY A 45 -30.54 13.43 25.80
N ASP A 46 -30.53 13.40 27.12
CA ASP A 46 -29.37 12.94 27.89
C ASP A 46 -29.23 11.41 27.80
N VAL A 47 -28.19 10.95 27.09
CA VAL A 47 -27.87 9.52 26.94
C VAL A 47 -26.49 9.24 27.49
N MET A 48 -26.40 8.22 28.34
CA MET A 48 -25.15 7.73 28.90
C MET A 48 -24.58 6.61 28.03
N VAL A 49 -23.37 6.81 27.51
CA VAL A 49 -22.66 5.84 26.69
C VAL A 49 -21.42 5.38 27.45
N ASN A 50 -21.25 4.07 27.60
CA ASN A 50 -20.03 3.53 28.18
C ASN A 50 -18.86 3.71 27.20
N ILE A 51 -17.82 4.43 27.61
CA ILE A 51 -16.60 4.61 26.84
C ILE A 51 -15.45 3.91 27.55
N LYS A 52 -14.79 2.98 26.87
CA LYS A 52 -13.55 2.33 27.32
C LYS A 52 -12.37 2.95 26.59
N ILE A 53 -11.43 3.55 27.32
CA ILE A 53 -10.20 4.09 26.75
C ILE A 53 -9.03 3.20 27.15
N VAL A 54 -8.29 2.74 26.15
CA VAL A 54 -7.04 2.02 26.37
C VAL A 54 -5.87 2.88 25.93
N LYS A 55 -5.07 3.33 26.90
CA LYS A 55 -3.79 4.00 26.63
C LYS A 55 -2.72 2.95 26.40
N THR A 56 -2.19 2.88 25.18
CA THR A 56 -1.06 2.00 24.88
C THR A 56 -0.20 2.59 23.77
N GLN A 57 1.11 2.54 23.97
CA GLN A 57 2.09 2.75 22.90
C GLN A 57 2.57 1.42 22.30
N LEU A 58 2.27 0.30 22.99
CA LEU A 58 2.63 -1.03 22.55
C LEU A 58 1.69 -1.52 21.46
N GLU A 59 2.30 -1.84 20.34
CA GLU A 59 1.62 -2.27 19.13
C GLU A 59 0.91 -3.62 19.27
N ASP A 60 1.51 -4.57 19.98
CA ASP A 60 0.93 -5.91 20.06
C ASP A 60 -0.37 -5.88 20.87
N VAL A 61 -0.43 -5.03 21.90
CA VAL A 61 -1.65 -4.74 22.67
C VAL A 61 -2.74 -4.13 21.77
N PHE A 62 -2.37 -3.19 20.89
CA PHE A 62 -3.32 -2.61 19.92
C PHE A 62 -3.90 -3.69 18.98
N SER A 63 -3.02 -4.55 18.48
CA SER A 63 -3.34 -5.62 17.54
C SER A 63 -4.29 -6.67 18.14
N GLU A 64 -4.05 -7.04 19.40
CA GLU A 64 -4.90 -7.95 20.16
C GLU A 64 -6.27 -7.34 20.45
N LEU A 65 -6.32 -6.06 20.85
CA LEU A 65 -7.57 -5.36 21.12
C LEU A 65 -8.45 -5.28 19.87
N VAL A 66 -7.89 -4.93 18.71
CA VAL A 66 -8.62 -4.89 17.44
C VAL A 66 -9.16 -6.27 17.07
N ARG A 67 -8.33 -7.33 17.17
CA ARG A 67 -8.76 -8.71 16.91
C ARG A 67 -9.88 -9.17 17.84
N ALA A 68 -9.72 -8.94 19.14
CA ALA A 68 -10.70 -9.36 20.14
C ALA A 68 -12.06 -8.67 19.93
N THR A 69 -12.04 -7.38 19.59
CA THR A 69 -13.27 -6.56 19.48
C THR A 69 -14.00 -6.66 18.14
N ASN A 70 -13.31 -7.04 17.06
CA ASN A 70 -13.91 -7.15 15.72
C ASN A 70 -14.17 -8.60 15.26
N SER A 71 -14.00 -9.58 16.16
CA SER A 71 -14.20 -11.01 15.87
C SER A 71 -15.62 -11.41 15.45
N GLN A 72 -16.61 -10.53 15.61
CA GLN A 72 -18.03 -10.79 15.31
C GLN A 72 -18.50 -10.25 13.94
N THR A 73 -17.67 -9.57 13.16
CA THR A 73 -18.04 -9.07 11.82
C THR A 73 -16.85 -9.23 10.87
N LYS A 74 -17.10 -9.59 9.61
CA LYS A 74 -16.09 -9.60 8.53
C LYS A 74 -15.60 -8.17 8.31
N VAL A 75 -14.64 -7.72 9.11
CA VAL A 75 -13.96 -6.43 8.95
C VAL A 75 -13.03 -6.54 7.75
N GLU A 76 -13.01 -5.51 6.90
CA GLU A 76 -12.20 -5.46 5.68
C GLU A 76 -10.74 -5.84 5.97
N ASP A 77 -10.27 -6.88 5.28
CA ASP A 77 -9.06 -7.65 5.60
C ASP A 77 -7.78 -6.81 5.72
N THR A 78 -7.75 -5.62 5.11
CA THR A 78 -6.55 -4.75 5.05
C THR A 78 -6.07 -4.25 6.41
N GLN A 79 -6.97 -3.99 7.36
CA GLN A 79 -6.57 -3.52 8.70
C GLN A 79 -5.86 -4.65 9.47
N PHE A 80 -6.29 -5.90 9.29
CA PHE A 80 -5.61 -7.07 9.84
C PHE A 80 -4.29 -7.37 9.12
N LEU A 81 -4.17 -7.07 7.83
CA LEU A 81 -2.89 -7.21 7.11
C LEU A 81 -1.80 -6.37 7.77
N SER A 82 -2.11 -5.15 8.22
CA SER A 82 -1.14 -4.26 8.89
C SER A 82 -0.52 -4.86 10.17
N LEU A 83 -1.15 -5.89 10.74
CA LEU A 83 -0.72 -6.60 11.94
C LEU A 83 0.19 -7.80 11.61
N ARG A 84 0.30 -8.22 10.34
CA ARG A 84 1.16 -9.34 9.95
C ARG A 84 2.63 -8.98 10.18
N PRO A 85 3.47 -9.91 10.70
CA PRO A 85 4.87 -9.62 11.01
C PRO A 85 5.67 -9.13 9.80
N ILE A 86 5.45 -9.70 8.61
CA ILE A 86 6.02 -9.22 7.34
C ILE A 86 5.84 -7.71 7.14
N ILE A 87 4.67 -7.12 7.44
CA ILE A 87 4.46 -5.69 7.19
C ILE A 87 5.33 -4.82 8.11
N LYS A 88 5.52 -5.25 9.37
CA LYS A 88 6.46 -4.58 10.28
C LYS A 88 7.89 -4.63 9.73
N ARG A 89 8.30 -5.78 9.17
CA ARG A 89 9.63 -5.92 8.54
C ARG A 89 9.75 -5.08 7.27
N VAL A 90 8.72 -5.01 6.44
CA VAL A 90 8.70 -4.12 5.26
C VAL A 90 8.82 -2.65 5.68
N GLU A 91 8.08 -2.21 6.69
CA GLU A 91 8.22 -0.86 7.24
C GLU A 91 9.65 -0.58 7.72
N GLN A 92 10.24 -1.49 8.49
CA GLN A 92 11.63 -1.39 8.94
C GLN A 92 12.60 -1.32 7.75
N TYR A 93 12.38 -2.13 6.71
CA TYR A 93 13.17 -2.12 5.49
C TYR A 93 13.09 -0.77 4.77
N PHE A 94 11.90 -0.18 4.64
CA PHE A 94 11.74 1.17 4.07
C PHE A 94 12.53 2.21 4.86
N ASN A 95 12.57 2.08 6.20
CA ASN A 95 13.32 2.99 7.07
C ASN A 95 14.84 2.87 6.94
N THR A 96 15.38 1.79 6.33
CA THR A 96 16.83 1.68 6.06
C THR A 96 17.33 2.64 5.00
N TYR A 97 16.43 3.23 4.19
CA TYR A 97 16.76 4.22 3.16
C TYR A 97 16.78 5.66 3.67
N ASP A 98 16.91 5.86 4.99
CA ASP A 98 17.00 7.19 5.56
C ASP A 98 18.19 7.99 4.97
N GLY A 99 17.95 9.26 4.65
CA GLY A 99 18.92 10.11 3.94
C GLY A 99 19.13 9.81 2.45
N ALA A 100 18.54 8.75 1.88
CA ALA A 100 18.65 8.47 0.45
C ALA A 100 17.74 9.37 -0.40
N GLU A 101 18.14 9.70 -1.64
CA GLU A 101 17.31 10.44 -2.60
C GLU A 101 15.95 9.77 -2.80
N SER A 102 15.96 8.43 -2.84
CA SER A 102 14.79 7.58 -3.03
C SER A 102 13.99 7.32 -1.76
N ARG A 103 14.27 7.95 -0.62
CA ARG A 103 13.55 7.69 0.63
C ARG A 103 12.03 7.73 0.45
N LEU A 104 11.41 6.57 0.66
CA LEU A 104 9.95 6.37 0.69
C LEU A 104 9.52 5.83 2.04
N TYR A 105 8.29 6.14 2.44
CA TYR A 105 7.70 5.74 3.72
C TYR A 105 6.54 4.79 3.47
N LEU A 106 6.53 3.63 4.13
CA LEU A 106 5.37 2.75 4.13
C LEU A 106 4.42 3.20 5.24
N GLU A 107 3.25 3.72 4.87
CA GLU A 107 2.16 3.96 5.80
C GLU A 107 1.47 2.63 6.11
N ARG A 108 1.95 2.00 7.18
CA ARG A 108 1.43 0.72 7.65
C ARG A 108 0.06 0.88 8.32
N ARG A 109 -0.15 2.00 9.01
CA ARG A 109 -1.43 2.37 9.63
C ARG A 109 -1.97 3.65 9.02
N ASP A 110 -3.28 3.72 8.86
CA ASP A 110 -3.92 4.92 8.33
C ASP A 110 -3.48 6.17 9.10
N ARG A 111 -3.08 7.20 8.35
CA ARG A 111 -2.65 8.51 8.86
C ARG A 111 -1.40 8.50 9.73
N GLN A 112 -0.56 7.47 9.66
CA GLN A 112 0.64 7.33 10.49
C GLN A 112 1.62 8.51 10.36
N TYR A 113 1.66 9.15 9.19
CA TYR A 113 2.57 10.28 8.92
C TYR A 113 1.85 11.64 8.87
N VAL A 114 0.57 11.72 9.22
CA VAL A 114 -0.17 12.99 9.22
C VAL A 114 0.46 13.97 10.22
N GLY A 115 0.66 15.22 9.76
CA GLY A 115 1.26 16.28 10.57
C GLY A 115 2.79 16.24 10.63
N GLN A 116 3.43 15.28 9.98
CA GLN A 116 4.88 15.28 9.77
C GLN A 116 5.24 16.03 8.50
N ASP A 117 6.44 16.61 8.44
CA ASP A 117 6.97 17.31 7.27
C ASP A 117 7.50 16.31 6.22
N ILE A 118 6.62 15.42 5.75
CA ILE A 118 6.92 14.39 4.75
C ILE A 118 6.03 14.63 3.53
N PRO A 119 6.61 14.79 2.32
CA PRO A 119 5.83 14.93 1.10
C PRO A 119 4.93 13.72 0.86
N ALA A 120 3.63 13.95 0.58
CA ALA A 120 2.66 12.89 0.33
C ALA A 120 3.07 11.96 -0.83
N THR A 121 3.82 12.46 -1.81
CA THR A 121 4.37 11.67 -2.93
C THR A 121 5.38 10.61 -2.51
N ARG A 122 5.94 10.72 -1.30
CA ARG A 122 6.89 9.75 -0.72
C ARG A 122 6.21 8.75 0.22
N ILE A 123 4.93 8.91 0.51
CA ILE A 123 4.17 8.04 1.42
C ILE A 123 3.37 7.04 0.61
N PHE A 124 3.59 5.76 0.87
CA PHE A 124 2.85 4.65 0.26
C PHE A 124 2.03 3.94 1.31
N SER A 125 0.70 3.98 1.18
CA SER A 125 -0.18 3.14 2.00
C SER A 125 0.08 1.66 1.72
N LEU A 126 -0.22 0.80 2.70
CA LEU A 126 -0.16 -0.65 2.52
C LEU A 126 -0.92 -1.13 1.28
N HIS A 127 -2.06 -0.50 0.98
CA HIS A 127 -2.84 -0.78 -0.22
C HIS A 127 -2.09 -0.48 -1.52
N ASN A 128 -1.47 0.70 -1.62
CA ASN A 128 -0.71 1.08 -2.80
C ASN A 128 0.55 0.24 -2.96
N ALA A 129 1.25 -0.07 -1.86
CA ALA A 129 2.41 -0.97 -1.89
C ALA A 129 2.02 -2.37 -2.39
N ALA A 130 0.91 -2.93 -1.89
CA ALA A 130 0.38 -4.22 -2.34
C ALA A 130 0.08 -4.24 -3.85
N LYS A 131 -0.56 -3.18 -4.36
CA LYS A 131 -0.86 -3.02 -5.79
C LYS A 131 0.42 -2.93 -6.64
N CYS A 132 1.45 -2.25 -6.14
CA CYS A 132 2.73 -2.18 -6.82
C CYS A 132 3.38 -3.58 -6.90
N VAL A 133 3.39 -4.35 -5.81
CA VAL A 133 3.92 -5.72 -5.80
C VAL A 133 3.11 -6.64 -6.71
N ALA A 134 1.77 -6.60 -6.63
CA ALA A 134 0.88 -7.42 -7.46
C ALA A 134 1.12 -7.16 -8.96
N ALA A 135 1.25 -5.90 -9.36
CA ALA A 135 1.53 -5.56 -10.74
C ALA A 135 2.96 -5.98 -11.15
N MET A 136 3.96 -5.58 -10.38
CA MET A 136 5.37 -5.72 -10.75
C MET A 136 5.85 -7.17 -10.70
N PHE A 137 5.65 -7.83 -9.56
CA PHE A 137 6.26 -9.11 -9.24
C PHE A 137 5.32 -10.30 -9.36
N CYS A 138 4.00 -10.08 -9.38
CA CYS A 138 3.02 -11.14 -9.65
C CYS A 138 2.47 -11.13 -11.09
N ASN A 139 2.90 -10.19 -11.95
CA ASN A 139 2.37 -9.99 -13.31
C ASN A 139 0.83 -9.83 -13.34
N ARG A 140 0.23 -9.16 -12.34
CA ARG A 140 -1.21 -8.88 -12.26
C ARG A 140 -1.55 -7.38 -12.30
N PRO A 141 -1.12 -6.63 -13.33
CA PRO A 141 -1.40 -5.19 -13.42
C PRO A 141 -2.89 -4.88 -13.56
N GLU A 142 -3.67 -5.79 -14.14
CA GLU A 142 -5.12 -5.66 -14.29
C GLU A 142 -5.86 -5.77 -12.95
N LEU A 143 -5.43 -6.68 -12.07
CA LEU A 143 -5.96 -6.79 -10.72
C LEU A 143 -5.61 -5.55 -9.89
N ALA A 144 -4.34 -5.13 -9.94
CA ALA A 144 -3.89 -3.91 -9.28
C ALA A 144 -4.68 -2.68 -9.79
N ALA A 145 -4.96 -2.60 -11.09
CA ALA A 145 -5.66 -1.47 -11.67
C ALA A 145 -7.15 -1.42 -11.34
N ARG A 146 -7.87 -2.54 -11.51
CA ARG A 146 -9.34 -2.57 -11.62
C ARG A 146 -10.03 -3.49 -10.63
N TYR A 147 -9.36 -4.54 -10.17
CA TYR A 147 -9.98 -5.55 -9.31
C TYR A 147 -9.21 -5.75 -8.00
N PRO A 148 -9.05 -4.71 -7.14
CA PRO A 148 -8.26 -4.84 -5.92
C PRO A 148 -8.84 -5.88 -4.93
N LYS A 149 -10.16 -6.07 -4.92
CA LYS A 149 -10.78 -7.12 -4.08
C LYS A 149 -10.28 -8.51 -4.50
N GLN A 150 -10.39 -8.82 -5.79
CA GLN A 150 -9.88 -10.07 -6.37
C GLN A 150 -8.36 -10.19 -6.21
N MET A 151 -7.61 -9.09 -6.30
CA MET A 151 -6.17 -9.05 -5.99
C MET A 151 -5.89 -9.57 -4.58
N TYR A 152 -6.64 -9.13 -3.57
CA TYR A 152 -6.47 -9.62 -2.22
C TYR A 152 -6.93 -11.06 -2.06
N GLU A 153 -8.04 -11.46 -2.66
CA GLU A 153 -8.50 -12.85 -2.63
C GLU A 153 -7.47 -13.83 -3.20
N GLU A 154 -6.79 -13.44 -4.29
CA GLU A 154 -5.85 -14.33 -5.00
C GLU A 154 -4.40 -14.23 -4.48
N LEU A 155 -3.95 -13.03 -4.08
CA LEU A 155 -2.52 -12.77 -3.87
C LEU A 155 -2.13 -12.51 -2.42
N THR A 156 -3.08 -12.41 -1.47
CA THR A 156 -2.76 -12.07 -0.08
C THR A 156 -1.73 -13.02 0.54
N GLU A 157 -1.94 -14.32 0.42
CA GLU A 157 -1.03 -15.30 1.00
C GLU A 157 0.31 -15.40 0.26
N THR A 158 0.40 -14.87 -0.97
CA THR A 158 1.66 -14.79 -1.71
C THR A 158 2.44 -13.52 -1.35
N ILE A 159 1.79 -12.35 -1.43
CA ILE A 159 2.40 -11.04 -1.18
C ILE A 159 2.77 -10.90 0.30
N PHE A 160 1.89 -11.34 1.20
CA PHE A 160 2.04 -11.18 2.64
C PHE A 160 2.35 -12.50 3.36
N ALA A 161 2.98 -13.45 2.65
CA ALA A 161 3.65 -14.57 3.29
C ALA A 161 4.74 -14.05 4.20
N ASP A 162 4.93 -14.73 5.34
CA ASP A 162 5.98 -14.35 6.28
C ASP A 162 7.40 -14.63 5.74
N THR A 163 7.51 -15.35 4.61
CA THR A 163 8.79 -15.62 3.92
C THR A 163 9.07 -14.66 2.76
N THR A 164 8.11 -13.79 2.41
CA THR A 164 8.30 -12.80 1.34
C THR A 164 9.44 -11.85 1.66
N LYS A 165 10.28 -11.57 0.66
CA LYS A 165 11.39 -10.63 0.78
C LYS A 165 10.89 -9.19 0.84
N GLU A 166 11.30 -8.44 1.84
CA GLU A 166 10.85 -7.07 2.10
C GLU A 166 11.25 -6.11 0.96
N ILE A 167 12.42 -6.35 0.35
CA ILE A 167 12.96 -5.60 -0.78
C ILE A 167 12.02 -5.52 -1.99
N VAL A 168 11.17 -6.53 -2.18
CA VAL A 168 10.17 -6.58 -3.26
C VAL A 168 9.19 -5.40 -3.16
N PHE A 169 8.76 -5.05 -1.94
CA PHE A 169 7.86 -3.93 -1.71
C PHE A 169 8.54 -2.60 -2.03
N TYR A 170 9.78 -2.42 -1.59
CA TYR A 170 10.51 -1.19 -1.81
C TYR A 170 10.83 -0.99 -3.30
N ALA A 171 11.32 -2.03 -3.98
CA ALA A 171 11.58 -2.01 -5.42
C ALA A 171 10.33 -1.62 -6.23
N ALA A 172 9.17 -2.17 -5.89
CA ALA A 172 7.93 -1.83 -6.56
C ALA A 172 7.47 -0.38 -6.30
N CYS A 173 7.57 0.09 -5.06
CA CYS A 173 7.17 1.45 -4.70
C CYS A 173 8.13 2.51 -5.28
N VAL A 174 9.44 2.27 -5.23
CA VAL A 174 10.43 3.21 -5.79
C VAL A 174 10.31 3.33 -7.30
N THR A 175 9.96 2.23 -7.99
CA THR A 175 9.65 2.25 -9.43
C THR A 175 8.42 3.10 -9.72
N MET A 176 7.33 2.93 -8.96
CA MET A 176 6.12 3.75 -9.10
C MET A 176 6.39 5.23 -8.81
N TYR A 177 7.18 5.51 -7.78
CA TYR A 177 7.62 6.86 -7.44
C TYR A 177 8.41 7.50 -8.59
N ARG A 178 9.42 6.80 -9.12
CA ARG A 178 10.24 7.28 -10.24
C ARG A 178 9.39 7.53 -11.48
N PHE A 179 8.48 6.62 -11.82
CA PHE A 179 7.53 6.81 -12.91
C PHE A 179 6.71 8.10 -12.72
N ASN A 180 6.13 8.31 -11.54
CA ASN A 180 5.32 9.51 -11.28
C ASN A 180 6.14 10.81 -11.42
N LEU A 181 7.41 10.81 -10.97
CA LEU A 181 8.31 11.94 -11.16
C LEU A 181 8.58 12.21 -12.65
N LEU A 182 8.93 11.18 -13.41
CA LEU A 182 9.23 11.29 -14.84
C LEU A 182 8.00 11.68 -15.67
N VAL A 183 6.80 11.33 -15.21
CA VAL A 183 5.60 11.88 -15.82
C VAL A 183 5.41 13.33 -15.40
N SER A 184 5.60 13.69 -14.13
CA SER A 184 5.39 15.07 -13.67
C SER A 184 6.32 16.10 -14.33
N ASN A 185 7.55 15.70 -14.65
CA ASN A 185 8.53 16.56 -15.34
C ASN A 185 8.45 16.46 -16.88
N SER A 186 7.48 15.70 -17.42
CA SER A 186 7.25 15.48 -18.85
C SER A 186 8.35 14.72 -19.60
N THR A 187 9.31 14.07 -18.92
CA THR A 187 10.22 13.11 -19.55
C THR A 187 9.44 11.93 -20.12
N VAL A 188 8.42 11.46 -19.40
CA VAL A 188 7.46 10.46 -19.86
C VAL A 188 6.13 11.15 -20.19
N PRO A 189 5.53 10.91 -21.38
CA PRO A 189 4.27 11.52 -21.77
C PRO A 189 3.11 11.30 -20.79
N GLN A 190 2.28 12.32 -20.56
CA GLN A 190 1.16 12.26 -19.58
C GLN A 190 0.16 11.12 -19.86
N ASN A 191 -0.07 10.79 -21.13
CA ASN A 191 -0.96 9.70 -21.53
C ASN A 191 -0.47 8.32 -21.04
N MET A 192 0.80 8.18 -20.67
CA MET A 192 1.37 6.94 -20.11
C MET A 192 0.84 6.61 -18.71
N LYS A 193 0.26 7.58 -17.99
CA LYS A 193 -0.38 7.33 -16.67
C LYS A 193 -1.39 6.19 -16.70
N ARG A 194 -2.07 5.98 -17.83
CA ARG A 194 -3.04 4.88 -18.00
C ARG A 194 -2.39 3.49 -17.96
N PHE A 195 -1.10 3.39 -18.29
CA PHE A 195 -0.33 2.14 -18.32
C PHE A 195 0.47 1.89 -17.04
N LYS A 196 0.43 2.79 -16.04
CA LYS A 196 1.35 2.77 -14.88
C LYS A 196 1.54 1.41 -14.20
N TRP A 197 0.49 0.58 -14.11
CA TRP A 197 0.57 -0.75 -13.52
C TRP A 197 1.32 -1.74 -14.43
N HIS A 198 1.07 -1.71 -15.73
CA HIS A 198 1.78 -2.53 -16.71
C HIS A 198 3.25 -2.11 -16.79
N MET A 199 3.53 -0.81 -16.67
CA MET A 199 4.90 -0.28 -16.70
C MET A 199 5.75 -0.85 -15.57
N LEU A 200 5.20 -1.08 -14.37
CA LEU A 200 5.93 -1.75 -13.30
C LEU A 200 6.39 -3.15 -13.72
N THR A 201 5.51 -3.93 -14.36
CA THR A 201 5.84 -5.26 -14.87
C THR A 201 6.94 -5.21 -15.93
N LEU A 202 6.86 -4.23 -16.84
CA LEU A 202 7.85 -4.07 -17.91
C LEU A 202 9.21 -3.62 -17.38
N VAL A 203 9.24 -2.73 -16.37
CA VAL A 203 10.49 -2.38 -15.67
C VAL A 203 11.12 -3.65 -15.10
N ARG A 204 10.36 -4.49 -14.38
CA ARG A 204 10.90 -5.75 -13.86
C ARG A 204 11.44 -6.64 -14.98
N ALA A 205 10.73 -6.75 -16.09
CA ALA A 205 11.15 -7.59 -17.21
C ALA A 205 12.45 -7.10 -17.86
N ILE A 206 12.62 -5.78 -17.99
CA ILE A 206 13.82 -5.14 -18.58
C ILE A 206 15.01 -5.22 -17.62
N THR A 207 14.81 -4.89 -16.35
CA THR A 207 15.92 -4.67 -15.40
C THR A 207 16.19 -5.85 -14.46
N GLY A 208 15.19 -6.70 -14.22
CA GLY A 208 15.17 -7.71 -13.15
C GLY A 208 15.42 -9.15 -13.60
N GLU A 209 16.24 -9.35 -14.65
CA GLU A 209 16.66 -10.67 -15.15
C GLU A 209 15.52 -11.59 -15.64
N GLY A 210 14.51 -11.05 -16.33
CA GLY A 210 13.63 -11.84 -17.20
C GLY A 210 12.12 -11.62 -17.04
N LYS A 211 11.36 -12.28 -17.91
CA LYS A 211 9.90 -12.12 -18.05
C LYS A 211 9.11 -12.99 -17.06
N ASP A 212 9.68 -14.08 -16.60
CA ASP A 212 9.01 -15.06 -15.75
C ASP A 212 8.81 -14.53 -14.32
N VAL A 213 7.67 -14.91 -13.72
CA VAL A 213 7.40 -14.64 -12.32
C VAL A 213 8.18 -15.64 -11.47
N VAL A 214 8.95 -15.13 -10.53
CA VAL A 214 9.72 -15.94 -9.58
C VAL A 214 9.09 -15.86 -8.19
N PRO A 215 9.25 -16.88 -7.34
CA PRO A 215 8.72 -16.85 -5.97
C PRO A 215 9.24 -15.65 -5.17
N LEU A 216 8.34 -14.96 -4.45
CA LEU A 216 8.66 -13.73 -3.71
C LEU A 216 9.58 -13.94 -2.50
N ASN A 217 9.86 -15.19 -2.13
CA ASN A 217 10.79 -15.58 -1.08
C ASN A 217 12.17 -16.02 -1.60
N SER A 218 12.37 -16.04 -2.93
CA SER A 218 13.58 -16.57 -3.56
C SER A 218 14.78 -15.60 -3.49
N ARG A 219 16.00 -16.11 -3.64
CA ARG A 219 17.19 -15.26 -3.84
C ARG A 219 17.18 -14.55 -5.20
N GLN A 220 16.52 -15.14 -6.19
CA GLN A 220 16.41 -14.57 -7.53
C GLN A 220 15.58 -13.28 -7.52
N VAL A 221 14.44 -13.26 -6.82
CA VAL A 221 13.62 -12.04 -6.71
C VAL A 221 14.35 -10.94 -5.94
N GLU A 222 15.15 -11.31 -4.94
CA GLU A 222 15.94 -10.37 -4.14
C GLU A 222 17.03 -9.70 -5.00
N LYS A 223 17.75 -10.48 -5.82
CA LYS A 223 18.72 -9.95 -6.78
C LYS A 223 18.08 -9.02 -7.81
N ALA A 224 16.96 -9.46 -8.40
CA ALA A 224 16.20 -8.66 -9.37
C ALA A 224 15.70 -7.34 -8.76
N ALA A 225 15.14 -7.39 -7.55
CA ALA A 225 14.67 -6.22 -6.83
C ALA A 225 15.83 -5.26 -6.49
N GLN A 226 17.00 -5.76 -6.11
CA GLN A 226 18.18 -4.93 -5.89
C GLN A 226 18.64 -4.21 -7.17
N GLN A 227 18.65 -4.90 -8.32
CA GLN A 227 18.96 -4.28 -9.61
C GLN A 227 17.97 -3.17 -9.95
N ILE A 228 16.67 -3.43 -9.79
CA ILE A 228 15.60 -2.43 -9.95
C ILE A 228 15.86 -1.21 -9.07
N ILE A 229 16.18 -1.42 -7.79
CA ILE A 229 16.44 -0.33 -6.83
C ILE A 229 17.67 0.48 -7.24
N ASN A 230 18.73 -0.17 -7.72
CA ASN A 230 19.93 0.53 -8.18
C ASN A 230 19.63 1.45 -9.37
N VAL A 231 18.72 1.06 -10.27
CA VAL A 231 18.33 1.88 -11.44
C VAL A 231 17.30 2.95 -11.04
N MET A 232 16.25 2.58 -10.31
CA MET A 232 15.09 3.45 -10.03
C MET A 232 15.30 4.37 -8.83
N GLY A 233 16.21 3.98 -7.92
CA GLY A 233 16.49 4.66 -6.67
C GLY A 233 17.28 5.96 -6.79
N GLN A 234 17.82 6.27 -7.97
CA GLN A 234 18.53 7.52 -8.25
C GLN A 234 17.94 8.19 -9.48
N HIS A 235 17.99 9.53 -9.53
CA HIS A 235 17.69 10.23 -10.77
C HIS A 235 18.84 10.05 -11.74
N GLY A 236 18.56 9.61 -12.97
CA GLY A 236 19.60 9.41 -13.96
C GLY A 236 19.11 8.89 -15.29
N GLN A 237 20.03 8.84 -16.26
CA GLN A 237 19.75 8.41 -17.63
C GLN A 237 19.28 6.95 -17.67
N ALA A 238 19.87 6.06 -16.87
CA ALA A 238 19.50 4.64 -16.86
C ALA A 238 18.02 4.39 -16.55
N ALA A 239 17.42 5.14 -15.61
CA ALA A 239 15.98 5.04 -15.35
C ALA A 239 15.16 5.58 -16.53
N THR A 240 15.61 6.70 -17.11
CA THR A 240 14.95 7.34 -18.25
C THR A 240 14.93 6.42 -19.47
N ASP A 241 16.05 5.79 -19.82
CA ASP A 241 16.18 4.86 -20.95
C ASP A 241 15.20 3.69 -20.83
N VAL A 242 15.07 3.11 -19.64
CA VAL A 242 14.10 2.04 -19.38
C VAL A 242 12.67 2.51 -19.62
N PHE A 243 12.31 3.71 -19.15
CA PHE A 243 10.97 4.23 -19.37
C PHE A 243 10.71 4.65 -20.82
N GLU A 244 11.70 5.17 -21.53
CA GLU A 244 11.61 5.48 -22.96
C GLU A 244 11.39 4.22 -23.80
N GLN A 245 12.11 3.13 -23.49
CA GLN A 245 11.86 1.83 -24.11
C GLN A 245 10.42 1.36 -23.88
N ILE A 246 9.91 1.47 -22.65
CA ILE A 246 8.53 1.10 -22.31
C ILE A 246 7.51 1.99 -23.03
N VAL A 247 7.81 3.30 -23.19
CA VAL A 247 6.96 4.21 -23.97
C VAL A 247 6.89 3.75 -25.43
N GLY A 248 8.01 3.34 -26.03
CA GLY A 248 8.06 2.74 -27.36
C GLY A 248 7.17 1.50 -27.49
N VAL A 249 7.21 0.60 -26.50
CA VAL A 249 6.31 -0.58 -26.43
C VAL A 249 4.85 -0.14 -26.38
N CYS A 250 4.51 0.83 -25.52
CA CYS A 250 3.13 1.31 -25.37
C CYS A 250 2.61 1.98 -26.65
N GLN A 251 3.47 2.69 -27.40
CA GLN A 251 3.13 3.34 -28.66
C GLN A 251 3.00 2.32 -29.80
N GLY A 252 3.84 1.29 -29.83
CA GLY A 252 3.78 0.23 -30.85
C GLY A 252 2.51 -0.62 -30.78
N LEU A 253 1.79 -0.63 -29.65
CA LEU A 253 0.47 -1.26 -29.53
C LEU A 253 -0.66 -0.50 -30.26
N GLY A 254 -0.39 0.72 -30.72
CA GLY A 254 -1.40 1.62 -31.30
C GLY A 254 -2.43 2.11 -30.29
N GLU A 255 -3.66 2.35 -30.74
CA GLU A 255 -4.74 2.75 -29.84
C GLU A 255 -5.17 1.60 -28.92
N VAL A 256 -4.90 1.78 -27.63
CA VAL A 256 -5.32 0.85 -26.57
C VAL A 256 -6.55 1.41 -25.86
N SER A 257 -7.67 0.70 -25.92
CA SER A 257 -8.89 1.04 -25.21
C SER A 257 -8.79 0.76 -23.71
N ALA A 258 -9.62 1.46 -22.91
CA ALA A 258 -9.69 1.24 -21.48
C ALA A 258 -10.15 -0.18 -21.10
N ASP A 259 -10.91 -0.86 -21.98
CA ASP A 259 -11.35 -2.25 -21.79
C ASP A 259 -10.21 -3.24 -22.03
N ARG A 260 -9.42 -3.01 -23.09
CA ARG A 260 -8.26 -3.85 -23.42
C ARG A 260 -7.24 -3.85 -22.26
N LEU A 261 -7.04 -2.71 -21.60
CA LEU A 261 -6.18 -2.58 -20.41
C LEU A 261 -6.66 -3.34 -19.17
N LYS A 262 -7.90 -3.83 -19.15
CA LYS A 262 -8.42 -4.65 -18.04
C LYS A 262 -8.16 -6.14 -18.24
N ARG A 263 -7.68 -6.55 -19.42
CA ARG A 263 -7.47 -7.95 -19.77
C ARG A 263 -6.00 -8.29 -19.59
N GLN A 264 -5.72 -9.44 -19.00
CA GLN A 264 -4.36 -9.90 -18.78
C GLN A 264 -3.59 -10.12 -20.11
N ALA A 265 -4.30 -10.40 -21.21
CA ALA A 265 -3.70 -10.68 -22.53
C ALA A 265 -2.78 -9.56 -23.04
N ILE A 266 -3.12 -8.28 -22.82
CA ILE A 266 -2.31 -7.16 -23.29
C ILE A 266 -0.92 -7.14 -22.65
N LEU A 267 -0.80 -7.63 -21.41
CA LEU A 267 0.51 -7.74 -20.75
C LEU A 267 1.42 -8.71 -21.51
N GLY A 268 0.88 -9.83 -22.01
CA GLY A 268 1.63 -10.79 -22.81
C GLY A 268 2.16 -10.18 -24.11
N GLU A 269 1.33 -9.37 -24.79
CA GLU A 269 1.73 -8.62 -25.99
C GLU A 269 2.84 -7.61 -25.67
N MET A 270 2.69 -6.86 -24.57
CA MET A 270 3.73 -5.90 -24.13
C MET A 270 5.05 -6.59 -23.78
N LEU A 271 5.00 -7.72 -23.07
CA LEU A 271 6.18 -8.49 -22.71
C LEU A 271 6.85 -9.12 -23.94
N ALA A 272 6.11 -9.43 -25.01
CA ALA A 272 6.69 -9.92 -26.25
C ALA A 272 7.50 -8.87 -27.02
N MET A 273 7.22 -7.58 -26.78
CA MET A 273 7.91 -6.43 -27.42
C MET A 273 9.15 -5.93 -26.64
N VAL A 274 9.44 -6.54 -25.49
CA VAL A 274 10.56 -6.19 -24.60
C VAL A 274 11.70 -7.20 -24.74
#